data_AF-A0A834I5D6-F1
#
_entry.id   AF-A0A834I5D6-F1
#
_cell.length_a   1.000
_cell.length_b   1.000
_cell.length_c   1.000
_cell.angle_alpha   90.00
_cell.angle_beta   90.00
_cell.angle_gamma   90.00
#
_symmetry.space_group_name_H-M   'P 1'
#
loop_
_entity.id
_entity.type
_entity.pdbx_description
1 polymer ?
#
loop_
_entity_poly.entity_id
_entity_poly.type
_entity_poly.pdbx_seq_one_letter_code
_entity_poly.pdbx_strand_id
1 'polypeptide(L)' 'MNQEQFRVLILHYFLVGKNTVQAKQYLEKCYKNSAPSGTRIKRWFANFKRGRRDTDDAQRSGRSNEVVTPEIIKKSTKSF' A
#
# COMPACT_ATOMS: atom_id res chain seq x y z
N MET A 1 -9.42 5.73 -10.82
CA MET A 1 -9.34 4.90 -9.60
C MET A 1 -7.91 4.88 -9.11
N ASN A 2 -7.66 5.23 -7.85
CA ASN A 2 -6.31 5.20 -7.26
C ASN A 2 -6.02 3.82 -6.64
N GLN A 3 -4.80 3.62 -6.14
CA GLN A 3 -4.40 2.32 -5.57
C GLN A 3 -5.18 1.95 -4.32
N GLU A 4 -5.49 2.91 -3.45
CA GLU A 4 -6.23 2.70 -2.20
C GLU A 4 -7.66 2.23 -2.48
N GLN A 5 -8.34 2.88 -3.41
CA GLN A 5 -9.67 2.49 -3.86
C GLN A 5 -9.71 1.04 -4.37
N PHE A 6 -8.68 0.62 -5.12
CA PHE A 6 -8.60 -0.78 -5.52
C PHE A 6 -8.41 -1.74 -4.35
N ARG A 7 -7.70 -1.35 -3.28
CA ARG A 7 -7.55 -2.19 -2.08
C ARG A 7 -8.88 -2.38 -1.37
N VAL A 8 -9.69 -1.31 -1.26
CA VAL A 8 -11.04 -1.38 -0.71
C VAL A 8 -11.92 -2.33 -1.54
N LEU A 9 -11.85 -2.24 -2.88
CA LEU A 9 -12.60 -3.15 -3.76
C LEU A 9 -12.13 -4.61 -3.62
N ILE A 10 -10.82 -4.85 -3.55
CA ILE A 10 -10.26 -6.19 -3.35
C ILE A 10 -10.69 -6.74 -1.97
N LEU A 11 -10.71 -5.91 -0.92
CA LEU A 11 -11.20 -6.28 0.40
C LEU A 11 -12.69 -6.64 0.35
N HIS A 12 -13.51 -5.84 -0.34
CA HIS A 12 -14.92 -6.15 -0.55
C HIS A 12 -15.11 -7.52 -1.20
N TYR A 13 -14.40 -7.81 -2.30
CA TYR A 13 -14.49 -9.13 -2.96
C TYR A 13 -14.03 -10.28 -2.06
N PHE A 14 -13.00 -10.07 -1.24
CA PHE A 14 -12.55 -11.04 -0.25
C PHE A 14 -13.65 -11.32 0.79
N LEU A 15 -14.28 -10.28 1.34
CA LEU A 15 -15.34 -10.40 2.35
C LEU A 15 -16.62 -11.06 1.79
N VAL A 16 -16.93 -10.83 0.50
CA VAL A 16 -18.03 -11.48 -0.21
C VAL A 16 -17.70 -12.93 -0.59
N GLY A 17 -16.49 -13.42 -0.27
CA GLY A 17 -16.09 -14.81 -0.51
C GLY A 17 -15.71 -15.12 -1.96
N LYS A 18 -15.44 -14.10 -2.78
CA LYS A 18 -14.91 -14.31 -4.14
C LYS A 18 -13.46 -14.77 -4.07
N ASN A 19 -13.06 -15.60 -5.02
CA ASN A 19 -11.64 -15.95 -5.17
C ASN A 19 -10.89 -14.90 -6.00
N THR A 20 -9.55 -15.01 -6.04
CA THR A 20 -8.71 -14.04 -6.77
C THR A 20 -8.96 -13.99 -8.27
N VAL A 21 -9.41 -15.10 -8.88
CA VAL A 21 -9.71 -15.16 -10.32
C VAL A 21 -10.99 -14.39 -10.62
N GLN A 22 -12.04 -14.64 -9.84
CA GLN A 22 -13.32 -13.91 -9.96
C GLN A 22 -13.11 -12.41 -9.71
N ALA A 23 -12.43 -12.05 -8.63
CA ALA A 23 -12.14 -10.65 -8.32
C ALA A 23 -11.37 -9.96 -9.47
N LYS A 24 -10.37 -10.65 -10.05
CA LYS A 24 -9.64 -10.15 -11.22
C LYS A 24 -10.56 -9.92 -12.42
N GLN A 25 -11.40 -10.90 -12.77
CA GLN A 25 -12.34 -10.77 -13.89
C GLN A 25 -13.31 -9.60 -13.72
N TYR A 26 -13.87 -9.40 -12.52
CA TYR A 26 -14.72 -8.26 -12.25
C TYR A 26 -13.97 -6.92 -12.37
N LEU A 27 -12.75 -6.85 -11.82
CA LEU A 27 -11.94 -5.64 -11.89
C LEU A 27 -11.52 -5.31 -13.34
N GLU A 28 -11.12 -6.30 -14.13
CA GLU A 28 -10.78 -6.12 -15.55
C GLU A 28 -12.00 -5.71 -16.38
N LYS A 29 -13.16 -6.31 -16.11
CA LYS A 29 -14.42 -5.96 -16.80
C LYS A 29 -14.83 -4.51 -16.52
N CYS A 30 -14.74 -4.05 -15.27
CA CYS A 30 -15.20 -2.72 -14.86
C CYS A 30 -14.18 -1.62 -15.17
N TYR A 31 -12.88 -1.89 -14.96
CA TYR A 31 -11.83 -0.86 -14.97
C TYR A 31 -10.81 -1.01 -16.11
N LYS A 32 -10.89 -2.08 -16.91
CA LYS A 32 -10.06 -2.30 -18.11
C LYS A 32 -8.57 -2.07 -17.84
N ASN A 33 -7.96 -1.13 -18.57
CA ASN A 33 -6.53 -0.80 -18.48
C ASN A 33 -6.12 -0.22 -17.11
N SER A 34 -7.07 0.29 -16.33
CA SER A 34 -6.80 0.79 -14.97
C SER A 34 -6.86 -0.32 -13.91
N ALA A 35 -7.28 -1.53 -14.26
CA ALA A 35 -7.39 -2.63 -13.31
C ALA A 35 -6.03 -3.01 -12.71
N PRO A 36 -5.98 -3.36 -11.41
CA PRO A 36 -4.75 -3.81 -10.78
C PRO A 36 -4.32 -5.15 -11.37
N SER A 37 -3.00 -5.36 -11.43
CA SER A 37 -2.47 -6.64 -11.90
C SER A 37 -2.89 -7.80 -10.99
N GLY A 38 -3.00 -9.00 -11.57
CA GLY A 38 -3.35 -10.21 -10.82
C GLY A 38 -2.41 -10.46 -9.62
N THR A 39 -1.13 -10.11 -9.73
CA THR A 39 -0.15 -10.20 -8.64
C THR A 39 -0.53 -9.30 -7.46
N ARG A 40 -1.00 -8.07 -7.70
CA ARG A 40 -1.46 -7.17 -6.63
C ARG A 40 -2.69 -7.73 -5.93
N ILE A 41 -3.66 -8.25 -6.70
CA ILE A 41 -4.87 -8.86 -6.16
C ILE A 41 -4.50 -10.04 -5.25
N LYS A 42 -3.66 -10.97 -5.72
CA LYS A 42 -3.20 -12.12 -4.93
C LYS A 42 -2.51 -11.70 -3.63
N ARG A 43 -1.63 -10.69 -3.68
CA ARG A 43 -0.91 -10.17 -2.50
C ARG A 43 -1.89 -9.64 -1.44
N TRP A 44 -2.87 -8.84 -1.84
CA TRP A 44 -3.87 -8.30 -0.91
C TRP A 44 -4.76 -9.40 -0.33
N PHE A 45 -5.23 -10.34 -1.16
CA PHE A 45 -5.95 -11.52 -0.67
C PHE A 45 -5.14 -12.32 0.37
N ALA A 46 -3.84 -12.51 0.16
CA ALA A 46 -2.97 -13.18 1.13
C ALA A 46 -2.84 -12.38 2.45
N ASN A 47 -2.74 -11.06 2.38
CA ASN A 47 -2.75 -10.19 3.56
C ASN A 47 -4.07 -10.31 4.34
N PHE A 48 -5.20 -10.29 3.65
CA PHE A 48 -6.53 -10.40 4.27
C PHE A 48 -6.75 -11.77 4.93
N LYS A 49 -6.27 -12.85 4.30
CA LYS A 49 -6.24 -14.19 4.91
C LYS A 49 -5.40 -14.24 6.20
N ARG A 50 -4.37 -13.39 6.32
CA ARG A 50 -3.52 -13.27 7.52
C ARG A 50 -4.14 -12.36 8.60
N GLY A 51 -5.39 -11.92 8.43
CA GLY A 51 -6.11 -11.11 9.42
C GLY A 51 -5.83 -9.60 9.35
N ARG A 52 -4.98 -9.14 8.42
CA ARG A 52 -4.84 -7.69 8.16
C ARG A 52 -6.12 -7.20 7.52
N ARG A 53 -6.78 -6.19 8.10
CA ARG A 53 -7.97 -5.54 7.50
C ARG A 53 -7.72 -4.12 7.04
N ASP A 54 -6.60 -3.53 7.43
CA ASP A 54 -6.24 -2.19 6.96
C ASP A 54 -5.95 -2.20 5.47
N THR A 55 -6.57 -1.24 4.77
CA THR A 55 -6.33 -0.96 3.36
C THR A 55 -5.15 0.01 3.15
N ASP A 56 -4.65 0.59 4.23
CA ASP A 56 -3.50 1.48 4.22
C ASP A 56 -2.21 0.69 4.02
N ASP A 57 -1.24 1.32 3.37
CA ASP A 57 0.11 0.76 3.40
C ASP A 57 0.62 0.85 4.83
N ALA A 58 1.27 -0.23 5.29
CA ALA A 58 2.04 -0.15 6.53
C ALA A 58 3.00 1.03 6.42
N GLN A 59 3.09 1.81 7.49
CA GLN A 59 3.97 2.98 7.55
C GLN A 59 5.35 2.58 7.03
N ARG A 60 5.75 3.14 5.88
CA ARG A 60 7.08 2.87 5.33
C ARG A 60 8.06 3.50 6.29
N SER A 61 8.89 2.69 6.93
CA SER A 61 10.12 3.18 7.56
C SER A 61 11.08 3.64 6.46
N GLY A 62 10.80 4.80 5.87
CA GLY A 62 11.78 5.56 5.12
C GLY A 62 12.71 6.28 6.09
N ARG A 63 13.92 6.61 5.62
CA ARG A 63 14.86 7.47 6.35
C ARG A 63 14.10 8.69 6.85
N SER A 64 14.18 8.98 8.15
CA SER A 64 13.73 10.27 8.66
C SER A 64 14.39 11.34 7.80
N ASN A 65 13.60 12.19 7.18
CA ASN A 65 14.11 13.51 6.84
C ASN A 65 14.34 14.19 8.19
N GLU A 66 15.50 13.94 8.79
CA GLU A 66 16.13 14.87 9.70
C GLU A 66 16.26 16.16 8.90
N VAL A 67 15.18 16.95 8.92
CA VAL A 67 15.23 18.37 8.64
C VAL A 67 16.29 18.87 9.61
N VAL A 68 17.48 19.11 9.09
CA VAL A 68 18.56 19.78 9.80
C VAL A 68 17.98 21.13 10.20
N THR A 69 17.50 21.22 11.44
CA THR A 69 17.24 22.49 12.07
C THR A 69 18.60 23.20 12.20
N PRO A 70 18.66 24.52 11.95
CA PRO A 70 19.92 25.26 11.99
C PRO A 70 20.63 25.23 13.36
N GLU A 71 19.97 24.72 14.41
CA GLU A 71 20.56 24.49 15.73
C GLU A 71 21.70 23.45 15.74
N ILE A 72 21.71 22.48 14.82
CA ILE A 72 22.72 21.40 14.83
C ILE A 72 24.07 21.85 14.21
N ILE A 73 24.10 22.95 13.45
CA ILE A 73 25.32 23.40 12.73
C ILE A 73 26.38 24.02 13.67
N LYS A 74 26.04 24.35 14.93
CA LYS A 74 26.92 25.14 15.81
C LYS A 74 27.76 24.32 16.79
N LYS A 75 28.37 23.20 16.37
CA LYS A 75 29.33 22.48 17.24
C LYS A 75 30.41 21.66 16.53
N SER A 76 31.03 22.20 15.48
CA SER A 76 32.31 21.65 15.01
C SER A 76 33.22 22.72 14.40
N THR A 77 33.52 23.75 15.18
CA THR A 77 34.75 24.55 15.02
C THR A 77 35.33 24.83 16.40
N LYS A 78 36.26 23.98 16.84
CA LYS A 78 37.34 24.43 17.73
C LYS A 78 38.58 23.56 17.51
N SER A 79 39.57 24.17 16.88
CA SER A 79 40.98 23.76 16.90
C SER A 79 41.45 23.53 18.33
N PHE A 80 42.25 22.48 18.52
CA PHE A 80 43.63 22.57 19.01
C PHE A 80 44.44 21.48 18.31
#